data_AF-A0A1Q3NLA4-F1
#
_entry.id   AF-A0A1Q3NLA4-F1
#
_cell.length_a   1.000
_cell.length_b   1.000
_cell.length_c   1.000
_cell.angle_alpha   90.00
_cell.angle_beta   90.00
_cell.angle_gamma   90.00
#
_symmetry.space_group_name_H-M   'P 1'
#
loop_
_entity.id
_entity.type
_entity.pdbx_description
1 polymer ?
#
loop_
_entity_poly.entity_id
_entity_poly.type
_entity_poly.pdbx_seq_one_letter_code
_entity_poly.pdbx_strand_id
1 'polypeptide(L)'
;MTISDTRNEMAVDKAITNGLKQFSEEDLFLIYDEAVFFHARRWSTNKIRNRNVKHDPRDILKIERYQEFKELRNEVVEKLKDLRIICRIERVFINVKRRKEFSIPLNHLHAIKNDKRLCSFTFNYIKNMNKNGDPKFYINNNPYMQINHLIMSENIIISHRFSTRIKDSQKNFITKIKKLNNEKNLNEKNFNEWAYTYLINNNSEFGDIDYYPVNKKERSDLIIYFLDYLSCFKEKDYGNLTNNLYRAWTQKKFRDSNKTNKNSSPQIPKNVQKKLKEISKKINRTEEEILSELISDKYRELMINRS
;
A
#
# COMPACT_ATOMS: atom_id res chain seq x y z
N MET A 1 41.74 -8.00 27.98
CA MET A 1 40.48 -7.47 28.55
C MET A 1 40.63 -7.45 30.06
N THR A 2 40.78 -6.27 30.65
CA THR A 2 40.96 -6.08 32.10
C THR A 2 39.62 -5.78 32.77
N ILE A 3 39.52 -6.01 34.08
CA ILE A 3 38.31 -5.76 34.92
C ILE A 3 37.79 -4.30 34.79
N SER A 4 38.67 -3.36 34.40
CA SER A 4 38.31 -1.97 34.08
C SER A 4 37.44 -1.82 32.83
N ASP A 5 37.70 -2.62 31.80
CA ASP A 5 37.00 -2.54 30.51
C ASP A 5 35.57 -3.07 30.65
N THR A 6 35.41 -4.16 31.41
CA THR A 6 34.11 -4.77 31.70
C THR A 6 33.22 -3.86 32.56
N ARG A 7 33.80 -3.15 33.55
CA ARG A 7 33.04 -2.17 34.35
C ARG A 7 32.58 -0.98 33.51
N ASN A 8 33.39 -0.52 32.56
CA ASN A 8 33.04 0.57 31.66
C ASN A 8 31.96 0.15 30.66
N GLU A 9 32.03 -1.06 30.10
CA GLU A 9 31.00 -1.63 29.22
C GLU A 9 29.64 -1.75 29.94
N MET A 10 29.61 -2.29 31.17
CA MET A 10 28.38 -2.36 31.97
C MET A 10 27.77 -0.97 32.26
N ALA A 11 28.62 0.03 32.49
CA ALA A 11 28.16 1.41 32.73
C ALA A 11 27.58 2.05 31.45
N VAL A 12 28.20 1.79 30.29
CA VAL A 12 27.70 2.22 28.97
C VAL A 12 26.35 1.57 28.66
N ASP A 13 26.21 0.25 28.83
CA ASP A 13 24.96 -0.47 28.57
C ASP A 13 23.82 0.03 29.48
N LYS A 14 24.13 0.31 30.75
CA LYS A 14 23.16 0.90 31.69
C LYS A 14 22.73 2.30 31.26
N ALA A 15 23.67 3.13 30.81
CA ALA A 15 23.38 4.48 30.32
C ALA A 15 22.48 4.44 29.06
N ILE A 16 22.78 3.56 28.09
CA ILE A 16 21.97 3.38 26.88
C ILE A 16 20.56 2.91 27.25
N THR A 17 20.46 1.87 28.08
CA THR A 17 19.17 1.28 28.48
C THR A 17 18.29 2.31 29.20
N ASN A 18 18.86 3.07 30.14
CA ASN A 18 18.11 4.08 30.89
C ASN A 18 17.74 5.30 30.04
N GLY A 19 18.60 5.68 29.09
CA GLY A 19 18.30 6.75 28.14
C GLY A 19 17.15 6.37 27.22
N LEU A 20 17.22 5.19 26.57
CA LEU A 20 16.22 4.72 25.61
C LEU A 20 14.82 4.53 26.22
N LYS A 21 14.69 4.28 27.53
CA LYS A 21 13.39 4.19 28.21
C LYS A 21 12.58 5.49 28.18
N GLN A 22 13.23 6.62 27.94
CA GLN A 22 12.60 7.95 27.94
C GLN A 22 12.04 8.35 26.58
N PHE A 23 12.21 7.52 25.55
CA PHE A 23 11.89 7.82 24.17
C PHE A 23 10.93 6.79 23.59
N SER A 24 10.06 7.22 22.70
CA SER A 24 9.16 6.32 21.96
C SER A 24 9.92 5.60 20.84
N GLU A 25 9.27 4.65 20.17
CA GLU A 25 9.88 3.93 19.06
C GLU A 25 10.16 4.85 17.86
N GLU A 26 9.29 5.85 17.64
CA GLU A 26 9.44 6.84 16.58
C GLU A 26 10.67 7.73 16.77
N ASP A 27 11.09 7.96 18.02
CA ASP A 27 12.28 8.75 18.34
C ASP A 27 13.58 8.03 17.96
N LEU A 28 13.55 6.71 17.74
CA LEU A 28 14.75 5.91 17.42
C LEU A 28 15.45 6.43 16.15
N PHE A 29 14.69 6.97 15.19
CA PHE A 29 15.24 7.61 13.99
C PHE A 29 16.14 8.81 14.32
N LEU A 30 15.69 9.69 15.22
CA LEU A 30 16.45 10.87 15.66
C LEU A 30 17.67 10.46 16.48
N ILE A 31 17.54 9.43 17.30
CA ILE A 31 18.64 8.90 18.11
C ILE A 31 19.70 8.28 17.21
N TYR A 32 19.30 7.51 16.20
CA TYR A 32 20.21 6.93 15.21
C TYR A 32 20.98 8.04 14.47
N ASP A 33 20.26 9.02 13.91
CA ASP A 33 20.83 10.16 13.18
C ASP A 33 21.87 10.92 14.02
N GLU A 34 21.51 11.24 15.26
CA GLU A 34 22.40 11.96 16.18
C GLU A 34 23.61 11.11 16.60
N ALA A 35 23.43 9.81 16.84
CA ALA A 35 24.53 8.90 17.16
C ALA A 35 25.53 8.80 15.99
N VAL A 36 25.04 8.67 14.76
CA VAL A 36 25.87 8.68 13.54
C VAL A 36 26.59 10.03 13.38
N PHE A 37 25.93 11.15 13.65
CA PHE A 37 26.56 12.47 13.61
C PHE A 37 27.74 12.59 14.59
N PHE A 38 27.60 12.06 15.82
CA PHE A 38 28.71 12.03 16.79
C PHE A 38 29.85 11.11 16.36
N HIS A 39 29.56 10.01 15.65
CA HIS A 39 30.56 9.16 15.03
C HIS A 39 31.35 9.88 13.94
N ALA A 40 30.68 10.57 13.02
CA ALA A 40 31.33 11.29 11.93
C ALA A 40 32.31 12.37 12.44
N ARG A 41 32.00 13.02 13.57
CA ARG A 41 32.91 13.98 14.22
C ARG A 41 34.20 13.38 14.77
N ARG A 42 34.25 12.07 15.04
CA ARG A 42 35.45 11.38 15.51
C ARG A 42 36.55 11.30 14.44
N TRP A 43 36.18 11.38 13.16
CA TRP A 43 37.09 11.17 12.02
C TRP A 43 37.43 12.46 11.25
N SER A 44 36.81 13.59 11.59
CA SER A 44 37.11 14.91 11.04
C SER A 44 38.12 15.62 11.94
N THR A 45 39.41 15.48 11.65
CA THR A 45 40.49 16.14 12.42
C THR A 45 40.67 17.61 12.11
N ASN A 46 40.00 18.18 11.11
CA ASN A 46 40.08 19.62 10.83
C ASN A 46 38.85 20.09 10.07
N LYS A 47 38.30 21.23 10.53
CA LYS A 47 37.26 22.04 9.89
C LYS A 47 36.00 21.27 9.48
N ILE A 48 34.89 21.51 10.18
CA ILE A 48 33.60 21.94 9.62
C ILE A 48 32.66 22.16 10.81
N ARG A 49 32.51 23.43 11.23
CA ARG A 49 31.47 23.88 12.17
C ARG A 49 30.11 24.07 11.48
N ASN A 50 30.00 23.83 10.18
CA ASN A 50 28.72 23.89 9.47
C ASN A 50 27.96 22.59 9.69
N ARG A 51 26.79 22.67 10.33
CA ARG A 51 25.78 21.59 10.34
C ARG A 51 25.21 21.26 8.94
N ASN A 52 25.68 21.96 7.90
CA ASN A 52 25.45 21.62 6.49
C ASN A 52 26.42 20.52 6.00
N VAL A 53 27.05 19.73 6.88
CA VAL A 53 27.61 18.44 6.45
C VAL A 53 26.43 17.68 5.88
N LYS A 54 26.38 17.56 4.55
CA LYS A 54 25.52 16.58 3.89
C LYS A 54 25.84 15.26 4.59
N HIS A 55 24.94 14.77 5.42
CA HIS A 55 24.97 13.39 5.90
C HIS A 55 25.37 12.54 4.70
N ASP A 56 26.32 11.61 4.83
CA ASP A 56 26.57 10.68 3.72
C ASP A 56 25.19 10.08 3.42
N PRO A 57 24.59 10.33 2.25
CA PRO A 57 23.24 9.89 1.94
C PRO A 57 23.11 8.38 2.20
N ARG A 58 24.23 7.65 2.10
CA ARG A 58 24.36 6.21 2.33
C ARG A 58 24.01 5.74 3.75
N ASP A 59 24.06 6.58 4.80
CA ASP A 59 23.69 6.15 6.16
C ASP A 59 22.22 6.39 6.52
N ILE A 60 21.60 7.44 5.95
CA ILE A 60 20.13 7.67 6.06
C ILE A 60 19.36 6.68 5.17
N LEU A 61 19.95 6.28 4.03
CA LEU A 61 19.43 5.26 3.11
C LEU A 61 19.45 3.83 3.70
N LYS A 62 20.23 3.57 4.77
CA LYS A 62 20.20 2.26 5.45
C LYS A 62 18.92 2.04 6.25
N ILE A 63 18.28 3.12 6.70
CA ILE A 63 17.13 3.03 7.59
C ILE A 63 15.87 2.56 6.85
N GLU A 64 15.77 2.83 5.54
CA GLU A 64 14.68 2.34 4.68
C GLU A 64 14.62 0.80 4.62
N ARG A 65 15.72 0.10 4.98
CA ARG A 65 15.80 -1.36 4.98
C ARG A 65 15.05 -2.01 6.14
N TYR A 66 14.94 -1.31 7.28
CA TYR A 66 14.30 -1.87 8.46
C TYR A 66 12.79 -1.94 8.25
N GLN A 67 12.23 -3.11 8.51
CA GLN A 67 10.79 -3.34 8.41
C GLN A 67 10.13 -3.26 9.79
N GLU A 68 10.91 -3.36 10.87
CA GLU A 68 10.42 -3.32 12.25
C GLU A 68 11.24 -2.37 13.14
N PHE A 69 10.57 -1.74 14.11
CA PHE A 69 11.24 -0.88 15.11
C PHE A 69 12.23 -1.65 15.99
N LYS A 70 12.03 -2.96 16.16
CA LYS A 70 12.97 -3.82 16.90
C LYS A 70 14.33 -3.88 16.21
N GLU A 71 14.35 -4.00 14.89
CA GLU A 71 15.58 -4.01 14.10
C GLU A 71 16.30 -2.66 14.20
N LEU A 72 15.56 -1.56 14.05
CA LEU A 72 16.10 -0.21 14.22
C LEU A 72 16.65 0.03 15.64
N ARG A 73 15.95 -0.45 16.67
CA ARG A 73 16.40 -0.34 18.06
C ARG A 73 17.75 -1.04 18.26
N ASN A 74 17.91 -2.24 17.70
CA ASN A 74 19.17 -2.96 17.80
C ASN A 74 20.32 -2.17 17.14
N GLU A 75 20.10 -1.64 15.94
CA GLU A 75 21.11 -0.82 15.27
C GLU A 75 21.43 0.46 16.06
N VAL A 76 20.42 1.14 16.62
CA VAL A 76 20.61 2.31 17.49
C VAL A 76 21.50 1.97 18.69
N VAL A 77 21.24 0.83 19.34
CA VAL A 77 22.05 0.37 20.48
C VAL A 77 23.50 0.17 20.06
N GLU A 78 23.75 -0.50 18.93
CA GLU A 78 25.12 -0.72 18.44
C GLU A 78 25.82 0.61 18.10
N LYS A 79 25.14 1.55 17.43
CA LYS A 79 25.71 2.89 17.17
C LYS A 79 26.02 3.66 18.45
N LEU A 80 25.19 3.54 19.48
CA LEU A 80 25.45 4.18 20.77
C LEU A 80 26.62 3.53 21.51
N LYS A 81 26.72 2.19 21.49
CA LYS A 81 27.86 1.45 22.08
C LYS A 81 29.18 1.83 21.42
N ASP A 82 29.19 2.02 20.10
CA ASP A 82 30.38 2.44 19.36
C ASP A 82 30.94 3.79 19.86
N LEU A 83 30.12 4.66 20.48
CA LEU A 83 30.59 5.93 21.04
C LEU A 83 31.54 5.71 22.24
N ARG A 84 31.41 4.58 22.96
CA ARG A 84 32.19 4.11 24.12
C ARG A 84 32.28 5.05 25.32
N ILE A 85 31.73 6.27 25.23
CA ILE A 85 31.89 7.34 26.21
C ILE A 85 30.51 7.81 26.66
N ILE A 86 30.21 7.64 27.94
CA ILE A 86 28.90 7.95 28.55
C ILE A 86 28.47 9.40 28.28
N CYS A 87 29.36 10.38 28.44
CA CYS A 87 29.02 11.78 28.22
C CYS A 87 28.61 12.10 26.77
N ARG A 88 29.06 11.30 25.79
CA ARG A 88 28.62 11.43 24.38
C ARG A 88 27.23 10.85 24.19
N ILE A 89 26.97 9.69 24.80
CA ILE A 89 25.66 9.03 24.80
C ILE A 89 24.60 9.94 25.45
N GLU A 90 24.90 10.51 26.61
CA GLU A 90 24.02 11.48 27.28
C GLU A 90 23.76 12.70 26.41
N ARG A 91 24.78 13.20 25.71
CA ARG A 91 24.64 14.35 24.81
C ARG A 91 23.77 14.04 23.59
N VAL A 92 23.81 12.81 23.06
CA VAL A 92 22.86 12.36 22.03
C VAL A 92 21.44 12.51 22.55
N PHE A 93 21.13 11.94 23.73
CA PHE A 93 19.78 12.02 24.30
C PHE A 93 19.32 13.45 24.60
N ILE A 94 20.20 14.31 25.10
CA ILE A 94 19.90 15.74 25.32
C ILE A 94 19.56 16.45 24.01
N ASN A 95 20.34 16.19 22.95
CA ASN A 95 20.11 16.80 21.64
C ASN A 95 18.79 16.32 21.02
N VAL A 96 18.46 15.03 21.14
CA VAL A 96 17.19 14.47 20.67
C VAL A 96 16.01 15.13 21.40
N LYS A 97 16.06 15.28 22.73
CA LYS A 97 15.00 15.97 23.49
C LYS A 97 14.76 17.39 22.97
N ARG A 98 15.82 18.16 22.71
CA ARG A 98 15.72 19.51 22.14
C ARG A 98 15.12 19.51 20.73
N ARG A 99 15.45 18.53 19.88
CA ARG A 99 14.89 18.42 18.53
C ARG A 99 13.40 18.06 18.54
N LYS A 100 12.95 17.26 19.51
CA LYS A 100 11.54 16.88 19.66
C LYS A 100 10.62 18.07 19.90
N GLU A 101 11.09 19.11 20.58
CA GLU A 101 10.31 20.34 20.82
C GLU A 101 9.85 21.03 19.51
N PHE A 102 10.55 20.79 18.41
CA PHE A 102 10.26 21.35 17.08
C PHE A 102 9.66 20.33 16.10
N SER A 103 9.34 19.12 16.58
CA SER A 103 8.85 18.02 15.75
C SER A 103 7.33 18.06 15.56
N ILE A 104 6.83 17.33 14.55
CA ILE A 104 5.39 17.25 14.25
C ILE A 104 4.65 16.70 15.49
N PRO A 105 3.51 17.28 15.90
CA PRO A 105 2.71 16.76 16.99
C PRO A 105 2.32 15.29 16.78
N LEU A 106 2.63 14.42 17.75
CA LEU A 106 2.34 12.98 17.72
C LEU A 106 0.87 12.66 17.42
N ASN A 107 -0.05 13.55 17.78
CA ASN A 107 -1.49 13.38 17.55
C ASN A 107 -1.84 13.19 16.06
N HIS A 108 -1.07 13.80 15.14
CA HIS A 108 -1.27 13.61 13.70
C HIS A 108 -0.87 12.21 13.21
N LEU A 109 0.08 11.57 13.90
CA LEU A 109 0.60 10.26 13.53
C LEU A 109 -0.20 9.12 14.16
N HIS A 110 -0.90 9.36 15.28
CA HIS A 110 -1.68 8.33 15.96
C HIS A 110 -2.80 7.73 15.08
N ALA A 111 -3.53 8.57 14.35
CA ALA A 111 -4.57 8.10 13.42
C ALA A 111 -3.99 7.22 12.30
N ILE A 112 -2.79 7.57 11.81
CA ILE A 112 -2.09 6.86 10.74
C ILE A 112 -1.53 5.53 11.26
N LYS A 113 -1.00 5.50 12.49
CA LYS A 113 -0.42 4.30 13.09
C LYS A 113 -1.42 3.14 13.19
N ASN A 114 -2.68 3.45 13.48
CA ASN A 114 -3.69 2.44 13.77
C ASN A 114 -4.54 2.01 12.56
N ASP A 115 -4.42 2.70 11.43
CA ASP A 115 -5.14 2.38 10.19
C ASP A 115 -4.14 2.12 9.06
N LYS A 116 -3.91 0.83 8.75
CA LYS A 116 -2.95 0.39 7.73
C LYS A 116 -3.29 0.93 6.33
N ARG A 117 -4.59 1.08 6.02
CA ARG A 117 -5.05 1.60 4.73
C ARG A 117 -4.79 3.09 4.63
N LEU A 118 -5.16 3.86 5.65
CA LEU A 118 -4.82 5.29 5.74
C LEU A 118 -3.30 5.52 5.73
N CYS A 119 -2.54 4.62 6.38
CA CYS A 119 -1.09 4.68 6.41
C CYS A 119 -0.49 4.50 5.02
N SER A 120 -0.89 3.45 4.32
CA SER A 120 -0.44 3.18 2.94
C SER A 120 -0.86 4.30 1.98
N PHE A 121 -2.09 4.82 2.14
CA PHE A 121 -2.56 5.97 1.38
C PHE A 121 -1.72 7.22 1.63
N THR A 122 -1.46 7.53 2.91
CA THR A 122 -0.66 8.71 3.30
C THR A 122 0.77 8.62 2.78
N PHE A 123 1.38 7.44 2.83
CA PHE A 123 2.71 7.21 2.27
C PHE A 123 2.76 7.49 0.77
N ASN A 124 1.83 6.92 0.00
CA ASN A 124 1.69 7.19 -1.44
C ASN A 124 1.43 8.67 -1.71
N TYR A 125 0.60 9.31 -0.88
CA TYR A 125 0.26 10.71 -1.03
C TYR A 125 1.48 11.63 -0.86
N ILE A 126 2.27 11.39 0.18
CA ILE A 126 3.49 12.15 0.45
C ILE A 126 4.54 11.94 -0.65
N LYS A 127 4.76 10.69 -1.09
CA LYS A 127 5.78 10.37 -2.12
C LYS A 127 5.45 10.96 -3.51
N ASN A 128 4.18 11.20 -3.82
CA ASN A 128 3.76 11.75 -5.11
C ASN A 128 3.52 13.28 -5.10
N MET A 129 3.45 13.92 -3.93
CA MET A 129 3.04 15.33 -3.78
C MET A 129 3.99 16.39 -4.36
N ASN A 130 5.18 16.04 -4.87
CA ASN A 130 6.12 17.01 -5.47
C ASN A 130 6.87 16.46 -6.70
N LYS A 131 6.35 15.42 -7.34
CA LYS A 131 6.98 14.88 -8.55
C LYS A 131 6.38 15.57 -9.77
N ASN A 132 7.22 16.21 -10.58
CA ASN A 132 6.83 16.77 -11.89
C ASN A 132 6.60 15.68 -12.96
N GLY A 133 6.48 14.41 -12.57
CA GLY A 133 6.32 13.27 -13.46
C GLY A 133 5.05 12.50 -13.14
N ASP A 134 4.79 11.46 -13.93
CA ASP A 134 3.64 10.57 -13.70
C ASP A 134 3.70 9.99 -12.28
N PRO A 135 2.62 10.10 -11.49
CA PRO A 135 2.53 9.46 -10.18
C PRO A 135 2.89 7.98 -10.28
N LYS A 136 3.49 7.45 -9.22
CA LYS A 136 3.80 6.02 -9.11
C LYS A 136 3.17 5.46 -7.84
N PHE A 137 2.75 4.21 -7.92
CA PHE A 137 2.35 3.44 -6.76
C PHE A 137 3.57 2.99 -5.97
N TYR A 138 3.50 3.08 -4.64
CA TYR A 138 4.50 2.58 -3.71
C TYR A 138 3.83 1.66 -2.70
N ILE A 139 4.44 0.51 -2.44
CA ILE A 139 4.05 -0.39 -1.36
C ILE A 139 5.25 -0.74 -0.49
N ASN A 140 5.00 -0.93 0.79
CA ASN A 140 6.00 -1.28 1.79
C ASN A 140 5.30 -2.11 2.87
N ASN A 141 6.02 -3.04 3.52
CA ASN A 141 5.46 -3.84 4.61
C ASN A 141 5.15 -3.00 5.84
N ASN A 142 5.91 -1.93 6.07
CA ASN A 142 5.73 -0.99 7.17
C ASN A 142 5.69 0.47 6.69
N PRO A 143 4.57 0.91 6.07
CA PRO A 143 4.44 2.28 5.58
C PRO A 143 4.54 3.32 6.72
N TYR A 144 4.19 2.94 7.95
CA TYR A 144 4.27 3.84 9.11
C TYR A 144 5.72 4.17 9.45
N MET A 145 6.59 3.17 9.44
CA MET A 145 8.02 3.34 9.66
C MET A 145 8.65 4.22 8.57
N GLN A 146 8.24 4.04 7.31
CA GLN A 146 8.69 4.88 6.19
C GLN A 146 8.21 6.33 6.30
N ILE A 147 6.98 6.57 6.76
CA ILE A 147 6.48 7.92 7.03
C ILE A 147 7.33 8.58 8.12
N ASN A 148 7.66 7.87 9.21
CA ASN A 148 8.52 8.39 10.27
C ASN A 148 9.92 8.74 9.73
N HIS A 149 10.51 7.88 8.93
CA HIS A 149 11.79 8.16 8.27
C HIS A 149 11.74 9.44 7.42
N LEU A 150 10.70 9.60 6.61
CA LEU A 150 10.52 10.79 5.76
C LEU A 150 10.39 12.08 6.60
N ILE A 151 9.65 12.01 7.71
CA ILE A 151 9.49 13.14 8.63
C ILE A 151 10.85 13.56 9.22
N MET A 152 11.70 12.58 9.57
CA MET A 152 12.96 12.85 10.26
C MET A 152 14.10 13.23 9.32
N SER A 153 14.09 12.76 8.07
CA SER A 153 15.13 13.03 7.08
C SER A 153 15.02 14.41 6.41
N GLU A 154 13.82 14.99 6.35
CA GLU A 154 13.61 16.35 5.84
C GLU A 154 13.92 17.41 6.92
N ASN A 155 15.21 17.77 7.04
CA ASN A 155 15.76 18.83 7.90
C ASN A 155 14.79 19.99 8.22
N ILE A 156 14.19 19.96 9.41
CA ILE A 156 13.70 21.02 10.36
C ILE A 156 12.94 22.26 9.83
N ILE A 157 13.05 22.67 8.57
CA ILE A 157 12.28 23.77 7.94
C ILE A 157 10.99 23.23 7.27
N ILE A 158 10.85 21.91 7.12
CA ILE A 158 9.75 21.27 6.37
C ILE A 158 8.69 20.65 7.29
N SER A 159 8.82 20.72 8.62
CA SER A 159 7.86 20.12 9.56
C SER A 159 6.43 20.63 9.36
N HIS A 160 6.25 21.92 9.05
CA HIS A 160 4.93 22.48 8.76
C HIS A 160 4.35 21.95 7.44
N ARG A 161 5.15 21.94 6.35
CA ARG A 161 4.69 21.42 5.05
C ARG A 161 4.36 19.92 5.11
N PHE A 162 5.18 19.13 5.80
CA PHE A 162 4.92 17.71 6.00
C PHE A 162 3.69 17.46 6.86
N SER A 163 3.51 18.22 7.94
CA SER A 163 2.30 18.19 8.77
C SER A 163 1.05 18.55 7.95
N THR A 164 1.13 19.57 7.11
CA THR A 164 0.04 19.93 6.18
C THR A 164 -0.24 18.80 5.19
N ARG A 165 0.78 18.18 4.59
CA ARG A 165 0.60 17.03 3.68
C ARG A 165 -0.09 15.84 4.37
N ILE A 166 0.26 15.57 5.62
CA ILE A 166 -0.38 14.53 6.43
C ILE A 166 -1.85 14.87 6.70
N LYS A 167 -2.16 16.12 7.04
CA LYS A 167 -3.54 16.58 7.23
C LYS A 167 -4.34 16.48 5.94
N ASP A 168 -3.75 16.89 4.82
CA ASP A 168 -4.38 16.85 3.50
C ASP A 168 -4.63 15.40 3.05
N SER A 169 -3.69 14.48 3.31
CA SER A 169 -3.90 13.06 3.03
C SER A 169 -5.05 12.50 3.86
N GLN A 170 -5.10 12.78 5.16
CA GLN A 170 -6.20 12.34 6.03
C GLN A 170 -7.54 12.90 5.56
N LYS A 171 -7.58 14.18 5.22
CA LYS A 171 -8.79 14.84 4.68
C LYS A 171 -9.24 14.15 3.40
N ASN A 172 -8.36 14.00 2.41
CA ASN A 172 -8.68 13.35 1.13
C ASN A 172 -9.11 11.89 1.31
N PHE A 173 -8.47 11.18 2.24
CA PHE A 173 -8.85 9.82 2.57
C PHE A 173 -10.30 9.74 3.09
N ILE A 174 -10.65 10.60 4.04
CA ILE A 174 -12.00 10.62 4.64
C ILE A 174 -13.04 11.11 3.63
N THR A 175 -12.75 12.16 2.86
CA THR A 175 -13.75 12.82 2.00
C THR A 175 -13.96 12.14 0.66
N LYS A 176 -12.92 11.52 0.08
CA LYS A 176 -12.95 10.88 -1.26
C LYS A 176 -12.79 9.37 -1.15
N ILE A 177 -11.69 8.90 -0.61
CA ILE A 177 -11.25 7.48 -0.73
C ILE A 177 -12.15 6.52 0.04
N LYS A 178 -12.48 6.85 1.29
CA LYS A 178 -13.32 6.01 2.16
C LYS A 178 -14.73 5.83 1.59
N LYS A 179 -15.21 6.80 0.79
CA LYS A 179 -16.54 6.75 0.15
C LYS A 179 -16.60 5.82 -1.07
N LEU A 180 -15.47 5.55 -1.72
CA LEU A 180 -15.41 4.68 -2.90
C LEU A 180 -15.67 3.20 -2.58
N ASN A 181 -15.52 2.81 -1.32
CA ASN A 181 -15.79 1.45 -0.82
C ASN A 181 -15.12 0.34 -1.67
N ASN A 182 -13.83 0.53 -1.99
CA ASN A 182 -13.00 -0.45 -2.72
C ASN A 182 -12.94 -1.85 -2.07
N GLU A 183 -13.40 -1.97 -0.81
CA GLU A 183 -13.48 -3.21 -0.05
C GLU A 183 -14.69 -4.09 -0.39
N LYS A 184 -15.76 -3.52 -0.97
CA LYS A 184 -17.10 -4.14 -1.05
C LYS A 184 -17.09 -5.58 -1.59
N ASN A 185 -16.33 -5.84 -2.64
CA ASN A 185 -16.34 -7.14 -3.33
C ASN A 185 -15.20 -8.06 -2.90
N LEU A 186 -14.23 -7.57 -2.12
CA LEU A 186 -13.04 -8.35 -1.71
C LEU A 186 -13.33 -9.47 -0.70
N ASN A 187 -14.47 -9.37 -0.01
CA ASN A 187 -14.97 -10.42 0.87
C ASN A 187 -15.71 -11.54 0.12
N GLU A 188 -16.06 -11.33 -1.16
CA GLU A 188 -16.73 -12.34 -1.98
C GLU A 188 -15.81 -13.56 -2.19
N LYS A 189 -16.39 -14.77 -2.11
CA LYS A 189 -15.65 -16.02 -2.27
C LYS A 189 -14.96 -16.03 -3.63
N ASN A 190 -13.66 -16.36 -3.64
CA ASN A 190 -12.80 -16.42 -4.83
C ASN A 190 -12.57 -15.09 -5.58
N PHE A 191 -13.24 -13.98 -5.24
CA PHE A 191 -13.03 -12.71 -5.93
C PHE A 191 -11.61 -12.19 -5.73
N ASN A 192 -11.10 -12.22 -4.50
CA ASN A 192 -9.74 -11.74 -4.18
C ASN A 192 -8.65 -12.40 -5.05
N GLU A 193 -8.61 -13.74 -5.09
CA GLU A 193 -7.62 -14.50 -5.88
C GLU A 193 -7.75 -14.19 -7.37
N TRP A 194 -8.98 -14.17 -7.87
CA TRP A 194 -9.25 -13.89 -9.26
C TRP A 194 -8.90 -12.45 -9.63
N ALA A 195 -9.24 -11.48 -8.79
CA ALA A 195 -8.98 -10.06 -9.01
C ALA A 195 -7.47 -9.79 -9.01
N TYR A 196 -6.71 -10.38 -8.09
CA TYR A 196 -5.25 -10.28 -8.09
C TYR A 196 -4.65 -10.79 -9.40
N THR A 197 -5.04 -12.00 -9.84
CA THR A 197 -4.58 -12.59 -11.09
C THR A 197 -5.01 -11.77 -12.31
N TYR A 198 -6.24 -11.25 -12.30
CA TYR A 198 -6.76 -10.41 -13.37
C TYR A 198 -5.95 -9.11 -13.49
N LEU A 199 -5.67 -8.45 -12.36
CA LEU A 199 -4.94 -7.18 -12.33
C LEU A 199 -3.49 -7.34 -12.80
N ILE A 200 -2.78 -8.40 -12.37
CA ILE A 200 -1.43 -8.71 -12.87
C ILE A 200 -1.42 -8.80 -14.40
N ASN A 201 -2.40 -9.51 -14.98
CA ASN A 201 -2.40 -9.81 -16.41
C ASN A 201 -2.96 -8.68 -17.29
N ASN A 202 -3.79 -7.79 -16.73
CA ASN A 202 -4.56 -6.82 -17.50
C ASN A 202 -4.27 -5.36 -17.13
N ASN A 203 -3.40 -5.10 -16.15
CA ASN A 203 -2.97 -3.77 -15.78
C ASN A 203 -1.44 -3.77 -15.60
N SER A 204 -0.72 -3.11 -16.51
CA SER A 204 0.75 -3.09 -16.48
C SER A 204 1.29 -2.46 -15.20
N GLU A 205 0.72 -1.35 -14.73
CA GLU A 205 1.17 -0.69 -13.50
C GLU A 205 0.99 -1.57 -12.25
N PHE A 206 -0.03 -2.44 -12.22
CA PHE A 206 -0.20 -3.44 -11.16
C PHE A 206 0.72 -4.65 -11.32
N GLY A 207 0.90 -5.13 -12.56
CA GLY A 207 1.79 -6.25 -12.88
C GLY A 207 3.27 -5.94 -12.60
N ASP A 208 3.67 -4.68 -12.70
CA ASP A 208 5.04 -4.21 -12.45
C ASP A 208 5.34 -3.92 -10.97
N ILE A 209 4.38 -4.16 -10.06
CA ILE A 209 4.58 -3.96 -8.62
C ILE A 209 5.51 -5.05 -8.09
N ASP A 210 6.68 -4.64 -7.61
CA ASP A 210 7.65 -5.52 -6.92
C ASP A 210 7.21 -5.81 -5.46
N TYR A 211 6.08 -6.51 -5.32
CA TYR A 211 5.55 -6.98 -4.03
C TYR A 211 4.71 -8.24 -4.21
N TYR A 212 5.09 -9.29 -3.48
CA TYR A 212 4.47 -10.61 -3.57
C TYR A 212 3.68 -10.91 -2.27
N PRO A 213 2.36 -10.65 -2.26
CA PRO A 213 1.53 -10.89 -1.07
C PRO A 213 1.42 -12.38 -0.76
N VAL A 214 1.74 -12.79 0.48
CA VAL A 214 1.83 -14.21 0.86
C VAL A 214 0.50 -14.81 1.30
N ASN A 215 -0.47 -13.97 1.65
CA ASN A 215 -1.78 -14.42 2.16
C ASN A 215 -2.94 -13.63 1.54
N LYS A 216 -4.16 -14.13 1.75
CA LYS A 216 -5.40 -13.51 1.23
C LYS A 216 -5.54 -12.06 1.69
N LYS A 217 -5.20 -11.74 2.94
CA LYS A 217 -5.34 -10.39 3.49
C LYS A 217 -4.40 -9.42 2.79
N GLU A 218 -3.14 -9.77 2.61
CA GLU A 218 -2.16 -8.95 1.88
C GLU A 218 -2.55 -8.74 0.42
N ARG A 219 -3.14 -9.75 -0.23
CA ARG A 219 -3.71 -9.58 -1.58
C ARG A 219 -4.85 -8.57 -1.61
N SER A 220 -5.79 -8.66 -0.65
CA SER A 220 -6.86 -7.66 -0.52
C SER A 220 -6.27 -6.27 -0.29
N ASP A 221 -5.36 -6.15 0.67
CA ASP A 221 -4.72 -4.90 1.04
C ASP A 221 -4.04 -4.24 -0.16
N LEU A 222 -3.21 -5.00 -0.91
CA LEU A 222 -2.53 -4.52 -2.11
C LEU A 222 -3.52 -3.98 -3.15
N ILE A 223 -4.58 -4.74 -3.46
CA ILE A 223 -5.60 -4.32 -4.43
C ILE A 223 -6.27 -3.02 -3.96
N ILE A 224 -6.65 -2.94 -2.69
CA ILE A 224 -7.30 -1.75 -2.11
C ILE A 224 -6.36 -0.55 -2.21
N TYR A 225 -5.11 -0.70 -1.79
CA TYR A 225 -4.14 0.41 -1.76
C TYR A 225 -3.85 0.91 -3.17
N PHE A 226 -3.77 0.00 -4.15
CA PHE A 226 -3.59 0.36 -5.55
C PHE A 226 -4.80 1.13 -6.10
N LEU A 227 -6.02 0.67 -5.83
CA LEU A 227 -7.23 1.36 -6.25
C LEU A 227 -7.38 2.74 -5.58
N ASP A 228 -7.03 2.85 -4.30
CA ASP A 228 -7.01 4.11 -3.57
C ASP A 228 -6.02 5.10 -4.19
N TYR A 229 -4.81 4.63 -4.53
CA TYR A 229 -3.81 5.41 -5.24
C TYR A 229 -4.32 5.90 -6.59
N LEU A 230 -4.85 5.02 -7.45
CA LEU A 230 -5.39 5.41 -8.75
C LEU A 230 -6.52 6.43 -8.60
N SER A 231 -7.44 6.22 -7.64
CA SER A 231 -8.55 7.15 -7.45
C SER A 231 -8.12 8.57 -7.03
N CYS A 232 -6.96 8.69 -6.39
CA CYS A 232 -6.40 9.97 -5.95
C CYS A 232 -5.56 10.63 -7.05
N PHE A 233 -4.74 9.86 -7.76
CA PHE A 233 -3.70 10.39 -8.65
C PHE A 233 -3.99 10.19 -10.14
N LYS A 234 -4.81 9.19 -10.49
CA LYS A 234 -5.11 8.76 -11.86
C LYS A 234 -6.60 8.41 -12.01
N GLU A 235 -7.49 9.37 -11.74
CA GLU A 235 -8.93 9.14 -11.59
C GLU A 235 -9.59 8.49 -12.83
N LYS A 236 -9.13 8.86 -14.04
CA LYS A 236 -9.60 8.25 -15.29
C LYS A 236 -9.23 6.76 -15.36
N ASP A 237 -8.02 6.40 -14.96
CA ASP A 237 -7.54 5.02 -14.99
C ASP A 237 -8.23 4.19 -13.92
N TYR A 238 -8.48 4.77 -12.74
CA TYR A 238 -9.32 4.16 -11.70
C TYR A 238 -10.71 3.80 -12.24
N GLY A 239 -11.39 4.73 -12.90
CA GLY A 239 -12.72 4.51 -13.47
C GLY A 239 -12.74 3.41 -14.54
N ASN A 240 -11.76 3.41 -15.45
CA ASN A 240 -11.64 2.38 -16.47
C ASN A 240 -11.34 0.99 -15.88
N LEU A 241 -10.38 0.92 -14.96
CA LEU A 241 -9.94 -0.33 -14.35
C LEU A 241 -11.06 -0.97 -13.53
N THR A 242 -11.72 -0.20 -12.66
CA THR A 242 -12.80 -0.72 -11.81
C THR A 242 -13.99 -1.21 -12.64
N ASN A 243 -14.38 -0.47 -13.67
CA ASN A 243 -15.43 -0.90 -14.61
C ASN A 243 -15.06 -2.22 -15.29
N ASN A 244 -13.84 -2.35 -15.80
CA ASN A 244 -13.38 -3.55 -16.49
C ASN A 244 -13.30 -4.75 -15.52
N LEU A 245 -12.73 -4.55 -14.33
CA LEU A 245 -12.61 -5.57 -13.29
C LEU A 245 -13.97 -6.13 -12.89
N TYR A 246 -14.95 -5.28 -12.57
CA TYR A 246 -16.27 -5.73 -12.11
C TYR A 246 -17.12 -6.32 -13.24
N ARG A 247 -17.00 -5.80 -14.48
CA ARG A 247 -17.66 -6.42 -15.65
C ARG A 247 -17.10 -7.81 -15.92
N ALA A 248 -15.77 -7.94 -15.94
CA ALA A 248 -15.11 -9.23 -16.15
C ALA A 248 -15.46 -10.24 -15.04
N TRP A 249 -15.54 -9.77 -13.79
CA TRP A 249 -15.98 -10.61 -12.68
C TRP A 249 -17.42 -11.10 -12.85
N THR A 250 -18.33 -10.20 -13.22
CA THR A 250 -19.74 -10.55 -13.45
C THR A 250 -19.88 -11.57 -14.57
N GLN A 251 -19.14 -11.40 -15.67
CA GLN A 251 -19.09 -12.37 -16.77
C GLN A 251 -18.52 -13.71 -16.33
N LYS A 252 -17.46 -13.72 -15.52
CA LYS A 252 -16.89 -14.96 -14.96
C LYS A 252 -17.92 -15.69 -14.10
N LYS A 253 -18.60 -14.98 -13.20
CA LYS A 253 -19.66 -15.55 -12.36
C LYS A 253 -20.76 -16.18 -13.20
N PHE A 254 -21.24 -15.47 -14.23
CA PHE A 254 -22.25 -15.99 -15.15
C PHE A 254 -21.78 -17.25 -15.89
N ARG A 255 -20.52 -17.29 -16.33
CA ARG A 255 -19.95 -18.48 -16.99
C ARG A 255 -19.80 -19.66 -16.02
N ASP A 256 -19.37 -19.41 -14.79
CA ASP A 256 -19.18 -20.45 -13.79
C ASP A 256 -20.54 -20.97 -13.27
N SER A 257 -21.59 -20.13 -13.19
CA SER A 257 -22.96 -20.56 -12.90
C SER A 257 -23.62 -21.31 -14.07
N ASN A 258 -23.22 -21.03 -15.31
CA ASN A 258 -23.74 -21.72 -16.50
C ASN A 258 -22.96 -23.01 -16.84
N LYS A 259 -21.82 -23.28 -16.20
CA LYS A 259 -21.14 -24.58 -16.35
C LYS A 259 -21.97 -25.75 -15.82
N THR A 260 -22.88 -25.51 -14.87
CA THR A 260 -23.88 -26.50 -14.45
C THR A 260 -25.05 -26.63 -15.42
N ASN A 261 -25.27 -25.64 -16.31
CA ASN A 261 -26.33 -25.62 -17.32
C ASN A 261 -25.73 -25.56 -18.74
N LYS A 262 -24.83 -26.50 -19.09
CA LYS A 262 -24.43 -26.67 -20.50
C LYS A 262 -25.59 -27.28 -21.30
N ASN A 263 -26.64 -26.49 -21.54
CA ASN A 263 -27.41 -26.62 -22.76
C ASN A 263 -26.49 -26.08 -23.86
N SER A 264 -25.81 -26.98 -24.57
CA SER A 264 -25.21 -26.65 -25.85
C SER A 264 -26.32 -26.07 -26.72
N SER A 265 -26.41 -24.74 -26.84
CA SER A 265 -27.26 -24.13 -27.86
C SER A 265 -26.80 -24.72 -29.19
N PRO A 266 -27.69 -25.42 -29.93
CA PRO A 266 -27.34 -25.89 -31.26
C PRO A 266 -26.86 -24.70 -32.07
N GLN A 267 -25.76 -24.85 -32.81
CA GLN A 267 -25.33 -23.80 -33.72
C GLN A 267 -26.37 -23.65 -34.83
N ILE A 268 -27.26 -22.67 -34.67
CA ILE A 268 -28.22 -22.31 -35.71
C ILE A 268 -27.46 -21.57 -36.81
N PRO A 269 -27.60 -21.97 -38.09
CA PRO A 269 -26.98 -21.25 -39.21
C PRO A 269 -27.34 -19.75 -39.20
N LYS A 270 -26.36 -18.87 -39.49
CA LYS A 270 -26.52 -17.41 -39.41
C LYS A 270 -27.70 -16.86 -40.22
N ASN A 271 -28.02 -17.49 -41.35
CA ASN A 271 -29.17 -17.14 -42.19
C ASN A 271 -30.51 -17.46 -41.50
N VAL A 272 -30.60 -18.58 -40.80
CA VAL A 272 -31.78 -18.98 -40.02
C VAL A 272 -31.97 -18.04 -38.83
N GLN A 273 -30.88 -17.65 -38.16
CA GLN A 273 -30.94 -16.71 -37.03
C GLN A 273 -31.38 -15.30 -37.46
N LYS A 274 -30.98 -14.83 -38.66
CA LYS A 274 -31.49 -13.58 -39.24
C LYS A 274 -33.00 -13.64 -39.47
N LYS A 275 -33.49 -14.72 -40.07
CA LYS A 275 -34.93 -14.91 -40.31
C LYS A 275 -35.71 -14.98 -39.00
N LEU A 276 -35.20 -15.69 -37.99
CA LEU A 276 -35.83 -15.77 -36.67
C LEU A 276 -35.93 -14.40 -36.00
N LYS A 277 -34.90 -13.55 -36.12
CA LYS A 277 -34.94 -12.15 -35.64
C LYS A 277 -35.98 -11.29 -36.35
N GLU A 278 -36.10 -11.42 -37.67
CA GLU A 278 -37.12 -10.68 -38.44
C GLU A 278 -38.53 -11.09 -38.00
N ILE A 279 -38.74 -12.39 -37.81
CA ILE A 279 -40.01 -12.95 -37.32
C ILE A 279 -40.29 -12.46 -35.89
N SER A 280 -39.32 -12.56 -34.98
CA SER A 280 -39.43 -12.07 -33.59
C SER A 280 -39.86 -10.61 -33.51
N LYS A 281 -39.24 -9.74 -34.33
CA LYS A 281 -39.62 -8.32 -34.41
C LYS A 281 -41.03 -8.11 -34.96
N LYS A 282 -41.44 -8.89 -35.96
CA LYS A 282 -42.74 -8.72 -36.62
C LYS A 282 -43.91 -9.18 -35.74
N ILE A 283 -43.69 -10.20 -34.91
CA ILE A 283 -44.74 -10.81 -34.06
C ILE A 283 -44.64 -10.33 -32.59
N ASN A 284 -43.62 -9.52 -32.27
CA ASN A 284 -43.35 -9.00 -30.92
C ASN A 284 -43.30 -10.10 -29.84
N ARG A 285 -42.61 -11.20 -30.17
CA ARG A 285 -42.33 -12.33 -29.27
C ARG A 285 -40.84 -12.61 -29.27
N THR A 286 -40.33 -13.24 -28.21
CA THR A 286 -38.92 -13.62 -28.12
C THR A 286 -38.58 -14.74 -29.12
N GLU A 287 -37.32 -14.81 -29.55
CA GLU A 287 -36.82 -15.86 -30.45
C GLU A 287 -37.06 -17.28 -29.87
N GLU A 288 -36.99 -17.42 -28.54
CA GLU A 288 -37.19 -18.69 -27.81
C GLU A 288 -38.65 -19.14 -27.78
N GLU A 289 -39.60 -18.21 -27.60
CA GLU A 289 -41.04 -18.50 -27.66
C GLU A 289 -41.45 -19.00 -29.05
N ILE A 290 -40.96 -18.33 -30.10
CA ILE A 290 -41.24 -18.70 -31.50
C ILE A 290 -40.66 -20.09 -31.82
N LEU A 291 -39.43 -20.38 -31.39
CA LEU A 291 -38.82 -21.69 -31.58
C LEU A 291 -39.63 -22.80 -30.88
N SER A 292 -40.06 -22.55 -29.64
CA SER A 292 -40.84 -23.53 -28.87
C SER A 292 -42.20 -23.82 -29.53
N GLU A 293 -42.86 -22.79 -30.07
CA GLU A 293 -44.13 -22.90 -30.80
C GLU A 293 -43.95 -23.72 -32.08
N LEU A 294 -42.96 -23.37 -32.92
CA LEU A 294 -42.66 -24.10 -34.16
C LEU A 294 -42.32 -25.58 -33.93
N ILE A 295 -41.56 -25.87 -32.87
CA ILE A 295 -41.23 -27.26 -32.50
C ILE A 295 -42.49 -27.99 -32.05
N SER A 296 -43.32 -27.36 -31.23
CA SER A 296 -44.57 -27.94 -30.73
C SER A 296 -45.57 -28.24 -31.85
N ASP A 297 -45.71 -27.31 -32.80
CA ASP A 297 -46.59 -27.47 -33.96
C ASP A 297 -46.11 -28.59 -34.87
N LYS A 298 -44.80 -28.63 -35.16
CA LYS A 298 -44.24 -29.70 -35.99
C LYS A 298 -44.33 -31.07 -35.32
N TYR A 299 -44.16 -31.12 -34.00
CA TYR A 299 -44.34 -32.34 -33.23
C TYR A 299 -45.81 -32.82 -33.28
N ARG A 300 -46.79 -31.93 -33.09
CA ARG A 300 -48.21 -32.25 -33.21
C ARG A 300 -48.55 -32.79 -34.60
N GLU A 301 -48.07 -32.13 -35.66
CA GLU A 301 -48.29 -32.58 -37.05
C GLU A 301 -47.76 -34.00 -37.28
N LEU A 302 -46.57 -34.32 -36.77
CA LEU A 302 -45.94 -35.63 -36.97
C LEU A 302 -46.57 -36.74 -36.11
N MET A 303 -47.09 -36.41 -34.92
CA MET A 303 -47.61 -37.39 -33.96
C MET A 303 -49.12 -37.59 -34.07
N ILE A 304 -49.88 -36.61 -34.55
CA ILE A 304 -51.33 -36.72 -34.77
C ILE A 304 -51.65 -37.37 -36.12
N ASN A 305 -50.79 -37.25 -37.14
CA ASN A 305 -50.98 -37.89 -38.45
C ASN A 305 -50.48 -39.36 -38.51
N ARG A 306 -50.24 -40.00 -37.35
CA ARG A 306 -49.82 -41.43 -37.24
C ARG A 306 -50.82 -42.32 -36.49
N SER A 307 -52.00 -41.82 -36.17
CA SER A 307 -53.13 -42.56 -35.60
C SER A 307 -54.24 -42.72 -36.62
#